data_AF-D3AFX1-F1
#
_entry.id   AF-D3AFX1-F1
#
_cell.length_a   1.000
_cell.length_b   1.000
_cell.length_c   1.000
_cell.angle_alpha   90.00
_cell.angle_beta   90.00
_cell.angle_gamma   90.00
#
_symmetry.space_group_name_H-M   'P 1'
#
loop_
_entity.id
_entity.type
_entity.pdbx_description
1 polymer ?
#
loop_
_entity_poly.entity_id
_entity_poly.type
_entity_poly.pdbx_seq_one_letter_code
_entity_poly.pdbx_strand_id
1 'polypeptide(L)'
;MKQDFTIWRNQILQNPQNISPLKFGMSQDEVIEIFGKPDAVSTMRSDGKPLILKYHEIELHFDSKAPHGLYLIYSDDEIELSMTAEHEERSNPYENI
;
A
#
# COMPACT_ATOMS: atom_id res chain seq x y z
N MET A 1 -20.04 -1.36 -4.96
CA MET A 1 -19.62 -2.26 -6.06
C MET A 1 -18.17 -2.60 -5.77
N LYS A 2 -17.81 -3.88 -5.60
CA LYS A 2 -16.40 -4.26 -5.43
C LYS A 2 -15.73 -4.18 -6.80
N GLN A 3 -14.57 -3.55 -6.89
CA GLN A 3 -13.81 -3.56 -8.13
C GLN A 3 -13.17 -4.95 -8.29
N ASP A 4 -13.22 -5.49 -9.50
CA ASP A 4 -12.55 -6.77 -9.78
C ASP A 4 -11.04 -6.57 -9.70
N PHE A 5 -10.42 -7.26 -8.73
CA PHE A 5 -8.99 -7.22 -8.52
C PHE A 5 -8.20 -7.62 -9.76
N THR A 6 -8.72 -8.57 -10.55
CA THR A 6 -8.08 -9.06 -11.78
C THR A 6 -8.00 -7.95 -12.83
N ILE A 7 -9.06 -7.14 -12.95
CA ILE A 7 -9.09 -6.00 -13.87
C ILE A 7 -8.08 -4.96 -13.42
N TRP A 8 -8.04 -4.64 -12.13
CA TRP A 8 -7.08 -3.69 -11.56
C TRP A 8 -5.63 -4.13 -11.74
N ARG A 9 -5.32 -5.40 -11.44
CA ARG A 9 -4.01 -6.03 -11.68
C ARG A 9 -3.56 -5.84 -13.12
N ASN A 10 -4.41 -6.17 -14.08
CA ASN A 10 -4.07 -6.05 -15.50
C ASN A 10 -3.83 -4.59 -15.91
N GLN A 11 -4.53 -3.63 -15.29
CA GLN A 11 -4.30 -2.20 -15.53
C GLN A 11 -2.92 -1.75 -15.05
N ILE A 12 -2.52 -2.12 -13.82
CA ILE A 12 -1.23 -1.70 -13.26
C ILE A 12 -0.05 -2.35 -13.98
N LEU A 13 -0.21 -3.57 -14.51
CA LEU A 13 0.81 -4.23 -15.33
C LEU A 13 1.03 -3.51 -16.66
N GLN A 14 -0.01 -2.92 -17.25
CA GLN A 14 0.10 -2.17 -18.49
C GLN A 14 0.55 -0.71 -18.27
N ASN A 15 0.17 -0.12 -17.14
CA ASN A 15 0.55 1.24 -16.77
C ASN A 15 0.79 1.33 -15.25
N PRO A 16 2.03 1.07 -14.79
CA PRO A 16 2.37 1.05 -13.37
C PRO A 16 2.11 2.38 -12.65
N GLN A 17 2.04 3.51 -13.38
CA GLN A 17 1.74 4.81 -12.77
C GLN A 17 0.26 4.95 -12.41
N ASN A 18 -0.64 4.16 -13.01
CA ASN A 18 -2.08 4.24 -12.77
C ASN A 18 -2.56 3.16 -11.79
N ILE A 19 -2.35 3.44 -10.50
CA ILE A 19 -2.77 2.56 -9.40
C ILE A 19 -4.25 2.70 -9.00
N SER A 20 -5.03 3.54 -9.68
CA SER A 20 -6.45 3.74 -9.39
C SER A 20 -7.22 2.40 -9.38
N PRO A 21 -8.03 2.12 -8.35
CA PRO A 21 -8.60 3.06 -7.37
C PRO A 21 -7.74 3.29 -6.12
N LEU A 22 -6.62 2.58 -5.99
CA LEU A 22 -5.73 2.75 -4.84
C LEU A 22 -5.00 4.09 -4.86
N LYS A 23 -4.56 4.52 -3.68
CA LYS A 23 -3.65 5.64 -3.46
C LYS A 23 -2.69 5.28 -2.33
N PHE A 24 -1.45 5.77 -2.41
CA PHE A 24 -0.56 5.70 -1.25
C PHE A 24 -1.17 6.50 -0.08
N GLY A 25 -0.95 6.01 1.14
CA GLY A 25 -1.56 6.53 2.36
C GLY A 25 -2.93 5.92 2.69
N MET A 26 -3.56 5.19 1.77
CA MET A 26 -4.87 4.55 1.99
C MET A 26 -4.79 3.48 3.08
N SER A 27 -5.80 3.41 3.94
CA SER A 27 -5.88 2.43 5.01
C SER A 27 -6.24 1.03 4.51
N GLN A 28 -5.94 0.00 5.31
CA GLN A 28 -6.35 -1.38 4.99
C GLN A 28 -7.86 -1.53 4.83
N ASP A 29 -8.65 -0.83 5.64
CA ASP A 29 -10.11 -0.95 5.61
C ASP A 29 -10.68 -0.40 4.29
N GLU A 30 -10.14 0.72 3.79
CA GLU A 30 -10.48 1.26 2.47
C GLU A 30 -10.09 0.30 1.33
N VAL A 31 -8.90 -0.32 1.40
CA VAL A 31 -8.45 -1.32 0.42
C VAL A 31 -9.40 -2.53 0.41
N ILE A 32 -9.79 -3.01 1.59
CA ILE A 32 -10.72 -4.14 1.75
C ILE A 32 -12.13 -3.77 1.28
N GLU A 33 -12.55 -2.51 1.44
CA GLU A 33 -13.83 -2.04 0.89
C GLU A 33 -13.84 -2.10 -0.64
N ILE A 34 -12.71 -1.74 -1.28
CA ILE A 34 -12.55 -1.74 -2.73
C ILE A 34 -12.49 -3.17 -3.30
N PHE A 35 -11.56 -4.00 -2.81
CA PHE A 35 -11.26 -5.30 -3.41
C PHE A 35 -11.89 -6.49 -2.68
N GLY A 36 -12.40 -6.28 -1.46
CA GLY A 36 -12.91 -7.34 -0.61
C GLY A 36 -11.84 -7.96 0.28
N LYS A 37 -12.07 -9.19 0.71
CA LYS A 37 -11.19 -9.88 1.65
C LYS A 37 -9.92 -10.34 0.89
N PRO A 38 -8.71 -10.13 1.44
CA PRO A 38 -7.48 -10.67 0.86
C PRO A 38 -7.42 -12.20 0.97
N ASP A 39 -6.58 -12.80 0.14
CA ASP A 39 -6.32 -14.24 0.14
C ASP A 39 -5.52 -14.66 1.36
N ALA A 40 -4.53 -13.84 1.74
CA ALA A 40 -3.71 -14.02 2.92
C ALA A 40 -3.30 -12.67 3.54
N VAL A 41 -2.83 -12.71 4.77
CA VAL A 41 -2.30 -11.55 5.49
C VAL A 41 -1.00 -11.94 6.19
N SER A 42 -0.11 -10.98 6.43
CA SER A 42 1.13 -11.26 7.16
C SER A 42 0.89 -11.58 8.63
N THR A 43 1.81 -12.36 9.20
CA THR A 43 1.88 -12.62 10.65
C THR A 43 2.36 -11.40 11.43
N MET A 44 3.12 -10.52 10.79
CA MET A 44 3.59 -9.27 11.37
C MET A 44 2.43 -8.28 11.48
N ARG A 45 2.26 -7.70 12.68
CA ARG A 45 1.13 -6.81 12.99
C ARG A 45 1.61 -5.57 13.73
N SER A 46 0.95 -4.46 13.48
CA SER A 46 1.04 -3.23 14.27
C SER A 46 -0.37 -2.85 14.72
N ASP A 47 -0.54 -2.50 16.00
CA ASP A 47 -1.84 -2.23 16.63
C ASP A 47 -2.91 -3.30 16.33
N GLY A 48 -2.48 -4.55 16.27
CA GLY A 48 -3.33 -5.70 15.98
C GLY A 48 -3.77 -5.82 14.51
N LYS A 49 -3.35 -4.92 13.60
CA LYS A 49 -3.59 -5.05 12.15
C LYS A 49 -2.39 -5.67 11.43
N PRO A 50 -2.59 -6.62 10.51
CA PRO A 50 -1.49 -7.17 9.71
C PRO A 50 -0.83 -6.09 8.86
N LEU A 51 0.48 -6.17 8.60
CA LEU A 51 1.16 -5.14 7.80
C LEU A 51 1.11 -5.39 6.29
N ILE A 52 0.69 -6.58 5.86
CA ILE A 52 0.63 -6.95 4.45
C ILE A 52 -0.72 -7.62 4.18
N LEU A 53 -1.38 -7.16 3.12
CA LEU A 53 -2.52 -7.84 2.51
C LEU A 53 -2.08 -8.45 1.18
N LYS A 54 -2.35 -9.73 0.97
CA LYS A 54 -2.01 -10.45 -0.26
C LYS A 54 -3.26 -10.73 -1.08
N TYR A 55 -3.21 -10.33 -2.34
CA TYR A 55 -4.22 -10.61 -3.35
C TYR A 55 -3.53 -11.22 -4.57
N HIS A 56 -3.78 -12.49 -4.84
CA HIS A 56 -3.10 -13.27 -5.86
C HIS A 56 -1.56 -13.15 -5.71
N GLU A 57 -0.84 -12.70 -6.75
CA GLU A 57 0.61 -12.50 -6.68
C GLU A 57 1.04 -11.11 -6.20
N ILE A 58 0.09 -10.22 -5.87
CA ILE A 58 0.39 -8.86 -5.42
C ILE A 58 0.28 -8.76 -3.89
N GLU A 59 1.26 -8.07 -3.31
CA GLU A 59 1.34 -7.74 -1.91
C GLU A 59 1.20 -6.22 -1.73
N LEU A 60 0.27 -5.84 -0.86
CA LEU A 60 0.05 -4.47 -0.45
C LEU A 60 0.63 -4.29 0.95
N HIS A 61 1.67 -3.46 1.06
CA HIS A 61 2.44 -3.22 2.28
C HIS A 61 2.02 -1.91 2.93
N PHE A 62 1.74 -1.96 4.23
CA PHE A 62 1.23 -0.86 5.04
C PHE A 62 2.25 -0.45 6.10
N ASP A 63 2.34 0.85 6.39
CA ASP A 63 3.31 1.34 7.36
C ASP A 63 3.01 0.76 8.76
N SER A 64 4.06 0.38 9.46
CA SER A 64 4.00 0.02 10.87
C SER A 64 3.59 1.19 11.78
N LYS A 65 3.81 2.43 11.33
CA LYS A 65 3.45 3.66 12.05
C LYS A 65 2.08 4.16 11.62
N ALA A 66 1.32 4.71 12.56
CA ALA A 66 0.06 5.37 12.27
C ALA A 66 0.27 6.48 11.20
N PRO A 67 -0.58 6.55 10.17
CA PRO A 67 -1.91 5.95 10.06
C PRO A 67 -1.98 4.54 9.43
N HIS A 68 -0.87 3.81 9.32
CA HIS A 68 -0.79 2.50 8.64
C HIS A 68 -1.24 2.55 7.18
N GLY A 69 -0.83 3.61 6.48
CA GLY A 69 -1.16 3.81 5.08
C GLY A 69 -0.39 2.86 4.17
N LEU A 70 -1.02 2.48 3.05
CA LEU A 70 -0.38 1.79 1.93
C LEU A 70 0.85 2.59 1.48
N TYR A 71 2.03 1.99 1.49
CA TYR A 71 3.27 2.66 1.06
C TYR A 71 4.04 1.91 -0.03
N LEU A 72 3.74 0.62 -0.22
CA LEU A 72 4.39 -0.21 -1.23
C LEU A 72 3.39 -1.23 -1.81
N ILE A 73 3.40 -1.35 -3.13
CA ILE A 73 2.72 -2.38 -3.91
C ILE A 73 3.83 -3.22 -4.56
N TYR A 74 3.87 -4.49 -4.24
CA TYR A 74 4.91 -5.41 -4.69
C TYR A 74 4.30 -6.63 -5.38
N SER A 75 4.95 -7.13 -6.42
CA SER A 75 4.61 -8.34 -7.14
C SER A 75 5.91 -9.03 -7.57
N ASP A 76 6.08 -10.31 -7.23
CA ASP A 76 7.31 -11.09 -7.50
C ASP A 76 7.72 -11.05 -8.99
N ASP A 77 6.74 -11.00 -9.90
CA ASP A 77 6.99 -11.17 -11.32
C ASP A 77 7.17 -9.87 -12.13
N GLU A 78 6.65 -8.70 -11.71
CA GLU A 78 6.45 -7.59 -12.68
C GLU A 78 6.37 -6.15 -12.12
N ILE A 79 6.13 -5.91 -10.81
CA ILE A 79 5.81 -4.55 -10.31
C ILE A 79 6.37 -4.30 -8.91
N GLU A 80 7.13 -3.21 -8.76
CA GLU A 80 7.45 -2.60 -7.46
C GLU A 80 7.12 -1.10 -7.52
N LEU A 81 6.09 -0.68 -6.77
CA LEU A 81 5.66 0.71 -6.68
C LEU A 81 5.65 1.16 -5.23
N SER A 82 6.52 2.10 -4.89
CA SER A 82 6.62 2.66 -3.55
C SER A 82 6.30 4.15 -3.54
N MET A 83 5.84 4.63 -2.39
CA MET A 83 5.84 6.05 -2.11
C MET A 83 7.29 6.50 -1.92
N THR A 84 7.82 7.33 -2.84
CA THR A 84 9.11 7.97 -2.62
C THR A 84 8.94 8.97 -1.49
N ALA A 85 9.52 8.67 -0.34
CA ALA A 85 9.63 9.67 0.69
C ALA A 85 10.65 10.71 0.21
N GLU A 86 10.16 11.76 -0.46
CA GLU A 86 10.84 13.05 -0.38
C GLU A 86 10.68 13.52 1.07
N HIS A 87 11.47 12.90 1.95
CA HIS A 87 11.78 13.47 3.24
C HIS A 87 12.48 14.81 2.93
N GLU A 88 11.71 15.89 2.80
CA GLU A 88 12.18 17.15 3.37
C GLU A 88 12.34 16.88 4.88
N GLU A 89 13.49 16.31 5.25
CA GLU A 89 14.11 16.67 6.50
C GLU A 89 14.35 18.19 6.43
N ARG A 90 13.31 18.99 6.71
CA ARG A 90 13.51 20.30 7.32
C ARG A 90 14.08 20.02 8.70
N SER A 91 15.37 19.67 8.73
CA SER A 91 16.25 19.98 9.83
C SER A 91 16.19 21.50 9.95
N ASN A 92 15.26 22.01 10.74
CA ASN A 92 15.19 23.40 11.08
C ASN A 92 16.45 23.68 11.90
N PRO A 93 17.46 24.43 11.40
CA PRO A 93 18.70 24.64 12.15
C PRO A 93 18.53 25.61 13.34
N TYR A 94 17.29 25.91 13.72
CA TYR A 94 16.92 26.87 14.74
C TYR A 94 16.01 26.25 15.81
N GLU A 95 16.38 25.07 16.32
CA GLU A 95 16.03 24.68 17.69
C GLU A 95 17.33 24.54 18.50
N ASN A 96 17.81 25.68 19.00
CA ASN A 96 18.36 25.80 20.36
C ASN A 96 18.54 27.29 20.70
N ILE A 97 17.64 27.72 21.59
CA ILE A 97 17.77 28.64 22.75
C ILE A 97 19.15 29.26 22.98
#